data_AF-A0A952MJL5-F1
#
_entry.id   AF-A0A952MJL5-F1
#
_cell.length_a   1.000
_cell.length_b   1.000
_cell.length_c   1.000
_cell.angle_alpha   90.00
_cell.angle_beta   90.00
_cell.angle_gamma   90.00
#
_symmetry.space_group_name_H-M   'P 1'
#
loop_
_entity.id
_entity.type
_entity.pdbx_description
1 polymer ?
#
loop_
_entity_poly.entity_id
_entity_poly.type
_entity_poly.pdbx_seq_one_letter_code
_entity_poly.pdbx_strand_id
1 'polypeptide(L)'
;MRHFFVLILLLITSALKAQVSYQLLSETEGFPTKEIYQVYIDSKGYLWIGHAMGISRYNGNRFTHYNNPQQNSLGISNIIEDAKGRIWCRNFGAQIFYIENNQMHLLEAYDWKTQFNFPCIALDDNGNLLANHRNGVFVYNIEHKTAEIIKPDNTPIGFQINTIAKLTPDNKVHLKQAV
;
A
#
# COMPACT_ATOMS: atom_id res chain seq x y z
N MET A 1 -57.77 2.84 -21.31
CA MET A 1 -56.99 3.83 -20.52
C MET A 1 -55.99 3.15 -19.57
N ARG A 2 -56.42 2.25 -18.66
CA ARG A 2 -55.53 1.59 -17.68
C ARG A 2 -54.39 0.74 -18.27
N HIS A 3 -54.67 -0.03 -19.33
CA HIS A 3 -53.66 -0.89 -19.98
C HIS A 3 -52.58 -0.12 -20.75
N PHE A 4 -52.91 1.09 -21.22
CA PHE A 4 -51.98 1.97 -21.93
C PHE A 4 -50.90 2.54 -20.99
N PHE A 5 -51.29 2.90 -19.77
CA PHE A 5 -50.36 3.37 -18.72
C PHE A 5 -49.38 2.26 -18.28
N VAL A 6 -49.85 1.02 -18.17
CA VAL A 6 -49.00 -0.13 -17.79
C VAL A 6 -47.96 -0.44 -18.87
N LEU A 7 -48.33 -0.34 -20.15
CA LEU A 7 -47.41 -0.53 -21.27
C LEU A 7 -46.34 0.57 -21.33
N ILE A 8 -46.70 1.82 -21.05
CA ILE A 8 -45.74 2.93 -20.97
C ILE A 8 -44.78 2.74 -19.79
N LEU A 9 -45.27 2.29 -18.64
CA LEU A 9 -44.43 2.03 -17.47
C LEU A 9 -43.40 0.90 -17.74
N LEU A 10 -43.83 -0.17 -18.41
CA LEU A 10 -42.95 -1.29 -18.81
C LEU A 10 -41.89 -0.84 -19.82
N LEU A 11 -42.24 0.02 -20.78
CA LEU A 11 -41.29 0.60 -21.74
C LEU A 11 -40.23 1.49 -21.07
N ILE A 12 -40.62 2.30 -20.06
CA ILE A 12 -39.69 3.15 -19.30
C ILE A 12 -38.71 2.31 -18.47
N THR A 13 -39.16 1.20 -17.87
CA THR A 13 -38.26 0.29 -17.13
C THR A 13 -37.26 -0.42 -18.05
N SER A 14 -37.66 -0.76 -19.28
CA SER A 14 -36.77 -1.38 -20.26
C SER A 14 -35.69 -0.43 -20.82
N ALA A 15 -35.95 0.89 -20.72
CA ALA A 15 -35.04 1.94 -21.16
C ALA A 15 -34.00 2.34 -20.10
N LEU A 16 -34.20 1.97 -18.83
CA LEU A 16 -33.24 2.17 -17.75
C LEU A 16 -32.21 1.03 -17.73
N LYS A 17 -31.36 0.96 -18.75
CA LYS A 17 -30.10 0.22 -18.62
C LYS A 17 -29.17 1.09 -17.79
N ALA A 18 -28.76 0.61 -16.61
CA ALA A 18 -27.69 1.22 -15.86
C ALA A 18 -26.40 1.15 -16.71
N GLN A 19 -26.02 2.26 -17.32
CA GLN A 19 -24.72 2.40 -17.97
C GLN A 19 -23.69 2.49 -16.85
N VAL A 20 -22.78 1.51 -16.76
CA VAL A 20 -21.60 1.64 -15.90
C VAL A 20 -20.74 2.75 -16.50
N SER A 21 -20.75 3.92 -15.85
CA SER A 21 -19.82 4.99 -16.17
C SER A 21 -18.50 4.71 -15.45
N TYR A 22 -17.40 4.70 -16.17
CA TYR A 22 -16.05 4.68 -15.61
C TYR A 22 -15.45 6.08 -15.76
N GLN A 23 -14.90 6.60 -14.67
CA GLN A 23 -14.09 7.82 -14.71
C GLN A 23 -12.63 7.40 -14.88
N LEU A 24 -11.98 7.86 -15.95
CA LEU A 24 -10.57 7.58 -16.15
C LEU A 24 -9.73 8.52 -15.27
N LEU A 25 -9.26 8.01 -14.13
CA LEU A 25 -8.49 8.80 -13.17
C LEU A 25 -7.19 9.35 -13.74
N SER A 26 -6.58 8.70 -14.74
CA SER A 26 -5.37 9.21 -15.40
C SER A 26 -5.61 10.45 -16.26
N GLU A 27 -6.86 10.76 -16.60
CA GLU A 27 -7.25 11.99 -17.30
C GLU A 27 -7.64 13.11 -16.32
N THR A 28 -7.66 12.82 -15.02
CA THR A 28 -7.87 13.85 -14.01
C THR A 28 -6.61 14.70 -13.90
N GLU A 29 -6.78 16.02 -13.95
CA GLU A 29 -5.66 16.96 -13.84
C GLU A 29 -4.82 16.65 -12.58
N GLY A 30 -3.49 16.63 -12.77
CA GLY A 30 -2.52 16.39 -11.71
C GLY A 30 -1.93 14.97 -11.69
N PHE A 31 -2.53 13.95 -12.30
CA PHE A 31 -1.92 12.61 -12.25
C PHE A 31 -0.63 12.52 -13.12
N PRO A 32 0.53 12.11 -12.58
CA PRO A 32 1.82 12.40 -13.21
C PRO A 32 2.27 11.38 -14.26
N THR A 33 1.75 10.15 -14.24
CA THR A 33 2.26 9.07 -15.11
C THR A 33 1.21 8.00 -15.37
N LYS A 34 1.37 7.16 -16.40
CA LYS A 34 0.50 6.00 -16.68
C LYS A 34 0.98 4.69 -16.05
N GLU A 35 2.21 4.68 -15.53
CA GLU A 35 2.84 3.49 -14.95
C GLU A 35 2.48 3.36 -13.46
N ILE A 36 1.49 2.53 -13.17
CA ILE A 36 1.00 2.26 -11.81
C ILE A 36 1.58 0.93 -11.32
N TYR A 37 2.15 0.92 -10.13
CA TYR A 37 2.70 -0.27 -9.50
C TYR A 37 1.79 -0.85 -8.42
N GLN A 38 1.04 0.01 -7.72
CA GLN A 38 0.10 -0.43 -6.69
C GLN A 38 -1.00 0.60 -6.44
N VAL A 39 -2.18 0.08 -6.08
CA VAL A 39 -3.30 0.85 -5.55
C VAL A 39 -3.64 0.33 -4.17
N TYR A 40 -3.92 1.22 -3.23
CA TYR A 40 -4.27 0.92 -1.84
C TYR A 40 -5.36 1.87 -1.36
N ILE A 41 -6.34 1.39 -0.59
CA ILE A 41 -7.36 2.24 0.04
C ILE A 41 -7.07 2.24 1.53
N ASP A 42 -6.86 3.41 2.10
CA ASP A 42 -6.63 3.54 3.54
C ASP A 42 -7.94 3.42 4.33
N SER A 43 -7.81 3.31 5.65
CA SER A 43 -8.90 3.20 6.61
C SER A 43 -9.87 4.40 6.58
N LYS A 44 -9.47 5.52 5.97
CA LYS A 44 -10.27 6.74 5.81
C LYS A 44 -10.95 6.82 4.44
N GLY A 45 -10.74 5.83 3.57
CA GLY A 45 -11.29 5.77 2.22
C GLY A 45 -10.51 6.57 1.19
N TYR A 46 -9.31 7.05 1.51
CA TYR A 46 -8.45 7.69 0.50
C TYR A 46 -7.74 6.64 -0.35
N LEU A 47 -7.64 6.94 -1.64
CA LEU A 47 -6.96 6.09 -2.60
C LEU A 47 -5.50 6.50 -2.71
N TRP A 48 -4.60 5.59 -2.38
CA TRP A 48 -3.16 5.73 -2.53
C TRP A 48 -2.69 4.97 -3.77
N ILE A 49 -1.92 5.63 -4.62
CA ILE A 49 -1.44 5.10 -5.89
C ILE A 49 0.07 5.24 -5.93
N GLY A 50 0.77 4.11 -5.89
CA GLY A 50 2.21 4.03 -6.14
C GLY A 50 2.48 3.88 -7.62
N HIS A 51 3.35 4.72 -8.17
CA HIS A 51 3.56 4.84 -9.61
C HIS A 51 5.02 5.22 -9.93
N ALA A 52 5.40 5.27 -11.22
CA ALA A 52 6.77 5.56 -11.67
C ALA A 52 7.37 6.86 -11.13
N MET A 53 6.53 7.86 -10.87
CA MET A 53 6.96 9.19 -10.42
C MET A 53 6.70 9.48 -8.94
N GLY A 54 6.60 8.45 -8.08
CA GLY A 54 6.34 8.63 -6.65
C GLY A 54 5.04 7.96 -6.18
N ILE A 55 4.39 8.59 -5.22
CA ILE A 55 3.11 8.15 -4.67
C ILE A 55 2.12 9.32 -4.61
N SER A 56 0.86 9.03 -4.94
CA SER A 56 -0.22 10.01 -4.93
C SER A 56 -1.36 9.56 -4.05
N ARG A 57 -1.96 10.47 -3.29
CA ARG A 57 -3.25 10.27 -2.61
C ARG A 57 -4.35 10.99 -3.38
N TYR A 58 -5.45 10.28 -3.65
CA TYR A 58 -6.67 10.83 -4.23
C TYR A 58 -7.79 10.84 -3.21
N ASN A 59 -8.45 12.00 -3.07
CA ASN A 59 -9.52 12.20 -2.09
C ASN A 59 -10.95 12.18 -2.68
N GLY A 60 -11.10 11.67 -3.90
CA GLY A 60 -12.37 11.75 -4.65
C GLY A 60 -12.53 13.01 -5.48
N ASN A 61 -11.61 13.98 -5.37
CA ASN A 61 -11.64 15.21 -6.14
C ASN A 61 -10.27 15.56 -6.74
N ARG A 62 -9.20 15.53 -5.93
CA ARG A 62 -7.84 15.93 -6.34
C ARG A 62 -6.79 14.93 -5.90
N PHE A 63 -5.69 14.89 -6.66
CA PHE A 63 -4.47 14.21 -6.28
C PHE A 63 -3.58 15.10 -5.41
N THR A 64 -2.87 14.48 -4.46
CA THR A 64 -1.75 15.07 -3.72
C THR A 64 -0.54 14.17 -3.90
N HIS A 65 0.55 14.71 -4.43
CA HIS A 65 1.78 13.97 -4.71
C HIS A 65 2.76 14.08 -3.55
N TYR A 66 3.42 12.97 -3.23
CA TYR A 66 4.43 12.90 -2.20
C TYR A 66 5.74 12.40 -2.80
N ASN A 67 6.81 13.13 -2.48
CA ASN A 67 8.19 12.78 -2.78
C ASN A 67 9.06 13.14 -1.57
N ASN A 68 10.27 12.61 -1.52
CA ASN A 68 11.28 12.90 -0.52
C ASN A 68 12.62 13.21 -1.24
N PRO A 69 13.33 14.30 -0.88
CA PRO A 69 14.60 14.67 -1.52
C PRO A 69 15.71 13.63 -1.43
N GLN A 70 15.63 12.69 -0.47
CA GLN A 70 16.60 11.62 -0.27
C GLN A 70 16.29 10.38 -1.14
N GLN A 71 15.26 10.42 -1.99
CA GLN A 71 14.94 9.32 -2.90
C GLN A 71 16.07 9.07 -3.90
N ASN A 72 16.60 7.85 -3.91
CA ASN A 72 17.49 7.36 -4.96
C ASN A 72 16.72 6.78 -6.17
N SER A 73 15.41 6.59 -6.02
CA SER A 73 14.48 6.11 -7.03
C SER A 73 13.08 6.63 -6.73
N LEU A 74 12.37 7.07 -7.78
CA LEU A 74 11.03 7.66 -7.65
C LEU A 74 9.92 6.61 -7.58
N GLY A 75 10.07 5.46 -8.25
CA GLY A 75 8.99 4.48 -8.34
C GLY A 75 8.61 3.91 -6.98
N ILE A 76 7.34 4.02 -6.58
CA ILE A 76 6.83 3.54 -5.28
C ILE A 76 5.92 2.32 -5.43
N SER A 77 6.12 1.33 -4.55
CA SER A 77 5.29 0.13 -4.41
C SER A 77 5.22 -0.32 -2.93
N ASN A 78 4.58 -1.47 -2.68
CA ASN A 78 4.37 -2.08 -1.36
C ASN A 78 3.71 -1.13 -0.33
N ILE A 79 2.61 -0.50 -0.72
CA ILE A 79 1.86 0.42 0.14
C ILE A 79 1.08 -0.37 1.19
N ILE A 80 1.28 -0.04 2.47
CA ILE A 80 0.53 -0.57 3.63
C ILE A 80 0.24 0.55 4.62
N GLU A 81 -0.82 0.42 5.43
CA GLU A 81 -1.18 1.36 6.49
C GLU A 81 -0.96 0.73 7.86
N ASP A 82 -0.45 1.51 8.82
CA ASP A 82 -0.38 1.08 10.21
C ASP A 82 -1.57 1.55 11.07
N ALA A 83 -1.64 1.08 12.31
CA ALA A 83 -2.73 1.40 13.23
C ALA A 83 -2.89 2.91 13.56
N LYS A 84 -1.88 3.74 13.25
CA LYS A 84 -1.91 5.20 13.44
C LYS A 84 -2.29 5.94 12.14
N GLY A 85 -2.57 5.20 11.06
CA GLY A 85 -2.91 5.75 9.76
C GLY A 85 -1.71 6.30 8.99
N ARG A 86 -0.48 5.90 9.35
CA ARG A 86 0.70 6.21 8.54
C ARG A 86 0.78 5.24 7.39
N ILE A 87 1.15 5.76 6.22
CA ILE A 87 1.27 4.98 5.00
C ILE A 87 2.73 4.63 4.77
N TRP A 88 3.07 3.36 4.88
CA TRP A 88 4.40 2.83 4.62
C TRP A 88 4.51 2.37 3.17
N CYS A 89 5.68 2.56 2.57
CA CYS A 89 5.94 2.14 1.21
C CYS A 89 7.44 1.92 0.98
N ARG A 90 7.78 1.31 -0.15
CA ARG A 90 9.17 1.18 -0.62
C ARG A 90 9.36 1.75 -2.01
N ASN A 91 10.59 2.14 -2.32
CA ASN A 91 10.98 2.44 -3.70
C ASN A 91 11.80 1.30 -4.34
N PHE A 92 12.12 1.45 -5.62
CA PHE A 92 13.01 0.52 -6.35
C PHE A 92 14.51 0.80 -6.15
N GLY A 93 14.88 1.57 -5.14
CA GLY A 93 16.27 1.73 -4.70
C GLY A 93 16.47 1.24 -3.27
N ALA A 94 15.65 0.28 -2.86
CA ALA A 94 15.67 -0.39 -1.57
C ALA A 94 15.35 0.49 -0.35
N GLN A 95 14.87 1.72 -0.53
CA GLN A 95 14.49 2.59 0.57
C GLN A 95 13.07 2.28 1.05
N ILE A 96 12.86 2.39 2.37
CA ILE A 96 11.55 2.33 3.02
C ILE A 96 11.17 3.75 3.43
N PHE A 97 9.94 4.16 3.13
CA PHE A 97 9.39 5.44 3.51
C PHE A 97 8.09 5.28 4.28
N TYR A 98 7.71 6.34 4.99
CA TYR A 98 6.36 6.48 5.53
C TYR A 98 5.84 7.89 5.30
N ILE A 99 4.52 8.01 5.16
CA ILE A 99 3.83 9.28 5.01
C ILE A 99 3.02 9.53 6.28
N GLU A 100 3.34 10.63 6.94
CA GLU A 100 2.70 11.11 8.15
C GLU A 100 2.57 12.64 8.05
N ASN A 101 1.47 13.22 8.54
CA ASN A 101 1.27 14.68 8.52
C ASN A 101 1.45 15.33 7.13
N ASN A 102 1.03 14.62 6.07
CA ASN A 102 1.20 15.02 4.66
C ASN A 102 2.66 15.24 4.23
N GLN A 103 3.62 14.56 4.86
CA GLN A 103 5.04 14.59 4.48
C GLN A 103 5.56 13.16 4.35
N MET A 104 6.49 12.94 3.41
CA MET A 104 7.13 11.65 3.19
C MET A 104 8.49 11.63 3.89
N HIS A 105 8.72 10.61 4.70
CA HIS A 105 9.91 10.47 5.53
C HIS A 105 10.65 9.18 5.18
N LEU A 106 11.98 9.24 5.07
CA LEU A 106 12.83 8.06 4.93
C LEU A 106 12.94 7.34 6.29
N LEU A 107 12.82 6.01 6.29
CA LEU A 107 13.14 5.18 7.44
C LEU A 107 14.67 5.00 7.53
N GLU A 108 15.34 5.92 8.20
CA GLU A 108 16.81 5.91 8.37
C GLU A 108 17.33 4.67 9.12
N ALA A 109 16.48 4.02 9.93
CA ALA A 109 16.84 2.81 10.65
C ALA A 109 17.06 1.60 9.73
N TYR A 110 16.55 1.63 8.50
CA TYR A 110 16.76 0.58 7.51
C TYR A 110 17.99 0.89 6.65
N ASP A 111 19.03 0.06 6.78
CA ASP A 111 20.27 0.20 6.02
C ASP A 111 20.09 -0.24 4.55
N TRP A 112 19.39 0.58 3.77
CA TRP A 112 19.06 0.32 2.37
C TRP A 112 20.29 0.20 1.46
N LYS A 113 21.42 0.83 1.83
CA LYS A 113 22.64 0.88 1.00
C LYS A 113 23.33 -0.47 0.87
N THR A 114 23.12 -1.36 1.84
CA THR A 114 23.74 -2.69 1.85
C THR A 114 22.82 -3.79 1.34
N GLN A 115 21.60 -3.45 0.90
CA GLN A 115 20.60 -4.40 0.43
C GLN A 115 20.73 -4.63 -1.08
N PHE A 116 20.56 -5.88 -1.50
CA PHE A 116 20.60 -6.27 -2.92
C PHE A 116 19.22 -6.37 -3.58
N ASN A 117 18.14 -6.34 -2.79
CA ASN A 117 16.76 -6.52 -3.23
C ASN A 117 15.86 -5.40 -2.72
N PHE A 118 14.72 -5.17 -3.39
CA PHE A 118 13.70 -4.26 -2.92
C PHE A 118 13.01 -4.83 -1.65
N PRO A 119 12.88 -4.05 -0.56
CA PRO A 119 12.31 -4.54 0.68
C PRO A 119 10.82 -4.81 0.51
N CYS A 120 10.39 -6.06 0.61
CA CYS A 120 9.01 -6.40 0.94
C CYS A 120 8.77 -5.97 2.37
N ILE A 121 7.76 -5.14 2.59
CA ILE A 121 7.39 -4.64 3.92
C ILE A 121 6.01 -5.17 4.34
N ALA A 122 5.87 -5.48 5.62
CA ALA A 122 4.63 -5.94 6.24
C ALA A 122 4.55 -5.46 7.69
N LEU A 123 3.37 -5.55 8.31
CA LEU A 123 3.18 -5.35 9.74
C LEU A 123 2.92 -6.69 10.43
N ASP A 124 3.51 -6.89 11.60
CA ASP A 124 3.14 -7.99 12.49
C ASP A 124 1.89 -7.64 13.32
N ASP A 125 1.38 -8.62 14.09
CA ASP A 125 0.21 -8.44 14.96
C ASP A 125 0.44 -7.40 16.09
N ASN A 126 1.70 -7.08 16.41
CA ASN A 126 2.07 -6.07 17.41
C ASN A 126 2.25 -4.66 16.78
N GLY A 127 2.13 -4.53 15.46
CA GLY A 127 2.35 -3.29 14.74
C GLY A 127 3.81 -2.94 14.48
N ASN A 128 4.74 -3.89 14.62
CA ASN A 128 6.12 -3.71 14.16
C ASN A 128 6.19 -3.84 12.65
N LEU A 129 7.05 -3.04 12.03
CA LEU A 129 7.35 -3.14 10.61
C LEU A 129 8.38 -4.25 10.38
N LEU A 130 8.02 -5.22 9.56
CA LEU A 130 8.90 -6.27 9.07
C LEU A 130 9.42 -5.89 7.68
N ALA A 131 10.69 -6.15 7.41
CA ALA A 131 11.26 -6.08 6.07
C ALA A 131 12.27 -7.20 5.83
N ASN A 132 12.41 -7.66 4.58
CA ASN A 132 13.54 -8.53 4.26
C ASN A 132 14.86 -7.76 4.43
N HIS A 133 15.87 -8.47 4.93
CA HIS A 133 17.19 -7.94 5.14
C HIS A 133 18.23 -8.99 4.75
N ARG A 134 19.39 -8.57 4.23
CA ARG A 134 20.46 -9.49 3.79
C ARG A 134 20.92 -10.50 4.87
N ASN A 135 20.74 -10.16 6.14
CA ASN A 135 21.18 -10.96 7.28
C ASN A 135 20.00 -11.58 8.07
N GLY A 136 18.76 -11.53 7.55
CA GLY A 136 17.58 -12.06 8.25
C GLY A 136 16.32 -11.23 8.00
N VAL A 137 15.48 -11.11 9.03
CA VAL A 137 14.28 -10.26 9.02
C VAL A 137 14.57 -8.99 9.82
N PHE A 138 14.45 -7.84 9.17
CA PHE A 138 14.47 -6.55 9.86
C PHE A 138 13.13 -6.36 10.57
N VAL A 139 13.18 -6.04 11.86
CA VAL A 139 12.01 -5.73 12.69
C VAL A 139 12.19 -4.34 13.26
N TYR A 140 11.23 -3.45 13.01
CA TYR A 140 11.23 -2.10 13.52
C TYR A 140 10.01 -1.85 14.40
N ASN A 141 10.27 -1.64 15.69
CA ASN A 141 9.26 -1.17 16.61
C ASN A 141 9.00 0.31 16.35
N ILE A 142 7.81 0.58 15.82
CA ILE A 142 7.50 1.92 15.35
C ILE A 142 7.24 2.90 16.52
N GLU A 143 6.77 2.40 17.67
CA GLU A 143 6.47 3.24 18.84
C GLU A 143 7.74 3.67 19.57
N HIS A 144 8.65 2.72 19.81
CA HIS A 144 9.90 2.93 20.50
C HIS A 144 11.04 3.35 19.57
N LYS A 145 10.82 3.31 18.25
CA LYS A 145 11.79 3.65 17.20
C LYS A 145 13.07 2.82 17.28
N THR A 146 12.95 1.56 17.66
CA THR A 146 14.07 0.61 17.77
C THR A 146 14.03 -0.40 16.64
N ALA A 147 15.20 -0.79 16.13
CA ALA A 147 15.33 -1.79 15.08
C ALA A 147 16.18 -2.97 15.56
N GLU A 148 15.84 -4.16 15.10
CA GLU A 148 16.67 -5.35 15.24
C GLU A 148 16.63 -6.20 13.96
N ILE A 149 17.58 -7.14 13.86
CA ILE A 149 17.62 -8.12 12.77
C ILE A 149 17.50 -9.51 13.41
N ILE A 150 16.39 -10.19 13.15
CA ILE A 150 16.18 -11.58 13.53
C ILE A 150 16.89 -12.45 12.49
N LYS A 151 17.96 -13.13 12.90
CA LYS A 151 18.73 -14.02 12.04
C LYS A 151 18.02 -15.38 11.85
N PRO A 152 18.28 -16.10 10.75
CA PRO A 152 17.62 -17.38 10.44
C PRO A 152 17.84 -18.52 11.46
N ASP A 153 18.96 -18.50 12.18
CA ASP A 153 19.26 -19.43 13.27
C ASP A 153 18.41 -19.18 14.53
N ASN A 154 17.86 -17.97 14.67
CA ASN A 154 16.93 -17.57 15.72
C ASN A 154 15.49 -17.43 15.22
N THR A 155 15.21 -17.71 13.95
CA THR A 155 13.81 -17.70 13.48
C THR A 155 13.08 -18.93 14.01
N PRO A 156 11.92 -18.75 14.70
CA PRO A 156 11.02 -19.85 14.95
C PRO A 156 10.71 -20.55 13.62
N ILE A 157 10.68 -21.89 13.64
CA ILE A 157 10.60 -22.80 12.48
C ILE A 157 9.41 -22.51 11.52
N GLY A 158 8.52 -21.58 11.86
CA GLY A 158 7.45 -21.04 10.99
C GLY A 158 7.87 -19.96 9.98
N PHE A 159 9.08 -19.40 10.04
CA PHE A 159 9.58 -18.43 9.03
C PHE A 159 10.11 -19.14 7.78
N GLN A 160 9.27 -19.92 7.10
CA GLN A 160 9.59 -20.31 5.73
C GLN A 160 9.36 -19.11 4.80
N ILE A 161 10.45 -18.47 4.40
CA ILE A 161 10.55 -17.36 3.43
C ILE A 161 9.99 -17.75 2.03
N ASN A 162 9.47 -18.97 1.85
CA ASN A 162 8.83 -19.45 0.62
C ASN A 162 7.30 -19.49 0.65
N THR A 163 6.65 -19.03 1.71
CA THR A 163 5.22 -18.72 1.64
C THR A 163 5.11 -17.21 1.60
N ILE A 164 4.87 -16.66 0.41
CA ILE A 164 4.01 -15.48 0.30
C ILE A 164 2.77 -15.89 1.09
N ALA A 165 2.72 -15.50 2.36
CA ALA A 165 1.52 -15.58 3.17
C ALA A 165 0.47 -14.99 2.25
N LYS A 166 -0.49 -15.83 1.88
CA LYS A 166 -1.67 -15.43 1.11
C LYS A 166 -2.07 -14.09 1.71
N LEU A 167 -1.87 -13.00 0.96
CA LEU A 167 -2.26 -11.67 1.39
C LEU A 167 -3.75 -11.81 1.69
N THR A 168 -4.08 -11.94 2.96
CA THR A 168 -5.44 -11.71 3.40
C THR A 168 -5.75 -10.27 3.01
N PRO A 169 -7.01 -9.92 2.69
CA PRO A 169 -7.36 -8.58 2.21
C PRO A 169 -6.91 -7.41 3.11
N ASP A 170 -6.44 -7.69 4.32
CA ASP A 170 -5.94 -6.76 5.33
C ASP A 170 -4.40 -6.64 5.41
N ASN A 171 -3.62 -7.33 4.56
CA ASN A 171 -2.15 -7.27 4.52
C ASN A 171 -1.43 -7.57 5.86
N LYS A 172 -2.04 -8.37 6.75
CA LYS A 172 -1.43 -8.76 8.03
C LYS A 172 -0.70 -10.10 7.95
N VAL A 173 0.41 -10.21 8.68
CA VAL A 173 1.09 -11.49 8.91
C VAL A 173 0.76 -11.98 10.32
N HIS A 174 -0.03 -13.05 10.41
CA HIS A 174 -0.35 -13.68 11.68
C HIS A 174 0.78 -14.60 12.14
N LEU A 175 1.41 -14.27 13.27
CA LEU A 175 2.42 -15.11 13.89
C LEU A 175 1.72 -16.06 14.87
N LYS A 176 1.53 -17.33 14.49
CA LYS A 176 1.12 -18.35 15.48
C LYS A 176 2.34 -18.72 16.33
N GLN A 177 2.26 -18.52 17.64
CA GLN A 177 3.18 -19.12 18.59
C GLN A 177 3.09 -20.64 18.47
N ALA A 178 4.23 -21.31 18.31
CA ALA A 178 4.32 -22.75 18.53
C ALA A 178 4.20 -22.98 20.04
N VAL A 179 3.21 -23.79 20.44
CA VAL A 179 3.11 -24.38 21.78
C VAL A 179 4.24 -25.38 21.97
#